data_AF-A0A2M7T920-F1
#
_entry.id   AF-A0A2M7T920-F1
#
_cell.length_a   1.000
_cell.length_b   1.000
_cell.length_c   1.000
_cell.angle_alpha   90.00
_cell.angle_beta   90.00
_cell.angle_gamma   90.00
#
_symmetry.space_group_name_H-M   'P 1'
#
loop_
_entity.id
_entity.type
_entity.pdbx_description
1 polymer ?
#
loop_
_entity_poly.entity_id
_entity_poly.type
_entity_poly.pdbx_seq_one_letter_code
_entity_poly.pdbx_strand_id
1 'polypeptide(L)'
;MEKVENHTQIEAPVLNESSASAGIKTPTEISSNIKIALIVDYIFWIMVAVVLLRFAFKLIGANSNNAFVTLIYNFTNAFVGIFQGIVGNVISGTMVIEFSSLITIVIFWLIYKAALRLLAIMK
;
A
#
# COMPACT_ATOMS: atom_id res chain seq x y z
N MET A 1 19.76 68.17 -45.40
CA MET A 1 19.04 67.44 -46.45
C MET A 1 19.80 66.13 -46.66
N GLU A 2 19.64 65.15 -45.78
CA GLU A 2 18.49 64.24 -45.71
C GLU A 2 18.47 63.27 -46.88
N LYS A 3 18.96 62.04 -46.66
CA LYS A 3 18.13 60.82 -46.56
C LYS A 3 19.06 59.62 -46.34
N VAL A 4 19.17 59.15 -45.10
CA VAL A 4 19.79 57.86 -44.79
C VAL A 4 18.66 56.84 -44.73
N GLU A 5 18.74 55.81 -45.57
CA GLU A 5 17.76 54.73 -45.68
C GLU A 5 17.59 54.02 -44.35
N ASN A 6 16.38 54.12 -43.78
CA ASN A 6 15.94 53.30 -42.66
C ASN A 6 15.47 51.96 -43.20
N HIS A 7 16.38 50.98 -43.26
CA HIS A 7 15.99 49.59 -43.45
C HIS A 7 15.37 49.10 -42.14
N THR A 8 14.04 49.05 -42.12
CA THR A 8 13.26 48.32 -41.14
C THR A 8 13.66 46.85 -41.18
N GLN A 9 14.66 46.47 -40.37
CA GLN A 9 14.74 45.10 -39.87
C GLN A 9 13.67 44.99 -38.79
N ILE A 10 12.50 44.48 -39.16
CA ILE A 10 11.55 43.96 -38.19
C ILE A 10 12.21 42.74 -37.59
N GLU A 11 12.93 42.94 -36.49
CA GLU A 11 13.36 41.85 -35.64
C GLU A 11 12.08 41.26 -35.04
N ALA A 12 11.65 40.10 -35.57
CA ALA A 12 10.55 39.35 -35.00
C ALA A 12 10.83 39.16 -33.50
N PRO A 13 9.81 39.23 -32.63
CA PRO A 13 10.02 39.05 -31.20
C PRO A 13 10.67 37.69 -31.02
N VAL A 14 11.95 37.68 -30.62
CA VAL A 14 12.68 36.47 -30.30
C VAL A 14 11.93 35.88 -29.11
N LEU A 15 11.10 34.86 -29.38
CA LEU A 15 10.45 34.10 -28.33
C LEU A 15 11.61 33.50 -27.54
N ASN A 16 11.84 34.07 -26.36
CA ASN A 16 12.85 33.61 -25.44
C ASN A 16 12.46 32.20 -24.99
N GLU A 17 12.94 31.20 -25.72
CA GLU A 17 12.84 29.76 -25.44
C GLU A 17 13.26 29.44 -23.99
N SER A 18 14.09 30.30 -23.37
CA SER A 18 14.51 30.17 -21.97
C SER A 18 13.34 30.27 -20.97
N SER A 19 12.26 30.95 -21.33
CA SER A 19 11.07 31.11 -20.46
C SER A 19 10.18 29.86 -20.43
N ALA A 20 10.26 29.00 -21.45
CA ALA A 20 9.43 27.79 -21.56
C ALA A 20 10.03 26.58 -20.83
N SER A 21 11.32 26.63 -20.45
CA SER A 21 12.01 25.55 -19.75
C SER A 21 11.99 25.69 -18.22
N ALA A 22 11.50 26.81 -17.69
CA ALA A 22 11.58 27.12 -16.25
C ALA A 22 10.55 26.40 -15.36
N GLY A 23 9.83 25.38 -15.83
CA GLY A 23 8.68 24.87 -15.07
C GLY A 23 8.20 23.45 -15.29
N ILE A 24 8.84 22.63 -16.12
CA ILE A 24 8.51 21.20 -16.12
C ILE A 24 9.37 20.54 -15.05
N LYS A 25 8.90 20.56 -13.81
CA LYS A 25 9.37 19.59 -12.81
C LYS A 25 9.13 18.22 -13.46
N THR A 26 10.21 17.54 -13.83
CA THR A 26 10.16 16.19 -14.38
C THR A 26 9.31 15.33 -13.45
N PRO A 27 8.24 14.67 -13.93
CA PRO A 27 7.38 13.82 -13.10
C PRO A 27 8.06 12.58 -12.46
N THR A 28 9.39 12.51 -12.50
CA THR A 28 10.17 11.29 -12.26
C THR A 28 11.20 11.50 -11.15
N GLU A 29 10.82 12.21 -10.10
CA GLU A 29 11.49 12.07 -8.80
C GLU A 29 10.44 11.69 -7.75
N ILE A 30 9.66 10.65 -8.04
CA ILE A 30 8.97 9.94 -6.95
C ILE A 30 10.07 9.37 -6.07
N SER A 31 10.35 10.06 -4.97
CA SER A 31 11.39 9.67 -4.03
C SER A 31 11.21 8.20 -3.69
N SER A 32 12.31 7.44 -3.73
CA SER A 32 12.33 6.00 -3.47
C SER A 32 11.57 5.64 -2.18
N ASN A 33 11.64 6.50 -1.19
CA ASN A 33 10.94 6.43 0.09
C ASN A 33 9.40 6.34 -0.07
N ILE A 34 8.81 7.07 -1.02
CA ILE A 34 7.36 7.01 -1.29
C ILE A 34 6.98 5.65 -1.88
N LYS A 35 7.80 5.11 -2.80
CA LYS A 35 7.54 3.79 -3.40
C LYS A 35 7.60 2.67 -2.35
N ILE A 36 8.59 2.73 -1.45
CA ILE A 36 8.75 1.76 -0.35
C ILE A 36 7.55 1.83 0.59
N ALA A 37 7.12 3.03 0.98
CA ALA A 37 5.95 3.20 1.85
C ALA A 37 4.68 2.58 1.24
N LEU A 38 4.46 2.78 -0.07
CA LEU A 38 3.34 2.17 -0.78
C LEU A 38 3.42 0.64 -0.79
N ILE A 39 4.59 0.07 -1.06
CA ILE A 39 4.76 -1.40 -1.08
C ILE A 39 4.49 -1.99 0.30
N VAL A 40 5.05 -1.40 1.35
CA VAL A 40 4.81 -1.82 2.74
C VAL A 40 3.32 -1.74 3.06
N ASP A 41 2.68 -0.63 2.70
CA ASP A 41 1.25 -0.42 2.89
C ASP A 41 0.40 -1.52 2.26
N TYR A 42 0.60 -1.78 0.96
CA TYR A 42 -0.14 -2.82 0.25
C TYR A 42 0.10 -4.21 0.83
N ILE A 43 1.34 -4.56 1.20
CA ILE A 43 1.67 -5.88 1.77
C ILE A 43 0.99 -6.09 3.12
N PHE A 44 0.95 -5.07 3.98
CA PHE A 44 0.25 -5.19 5.27
C PHE A 44 -1.25 -5.32 5.07
N TRP A 45 -1.86 -4.51 4.20
CA TRP A 45 -3.29 -4.57 3.94
C TRP A 45 -3.73 -5.88 3.31
N ILE A 46 -2.98 -6.43 2.34
CA ILE A 46 -3.32 -7.74 1.77
C ILE A 46 -3.22 -8.84 2.82
N MET A 47 -2.21 -8.80 3.68
CA MET A 47 -2.04 -9.80 4.72
C MET A 47 -3.18 -9.73 5.74
N VAL A 48 -3.53 -8.53 6.20
CA VAL A 48 -4.68 -8.31 7.09
C VAL A 48 -5.98 -8.79 6.45
N ALA A 49 -6.20 -8.48 5.16
CA ALA A 49 -7.39 -8.91 4.44
C ALA A 49 -7.48 -10.45 4.33
N VAL A 50 -6.37 -11.13 4.07
CA VAL A 50 -6.33 -12.60 3.93
C VAL A 50 -6.55 -13.29 5.29
N VAL A 51 -6.02 -12.74 6.39
CA VAL A 51 -6.31 -13.25 7.75
C VAL A 51 -7.74 -12.95 8.17
N LEU A 52 -8.28 -11.77 7.81
CA LEU A 52 -9.68 -11.44 8.05
C LEU A 52 -10.62 -12.37 7.26
N LEU A 53 -10.26 -12.72 6.03
CA LEU A 53 -10.99 -13.70 5.23
C LEU A 53 -10.97 -15.09 5.88
N ARG A 54 -9.82 -15.53 6.42
CA ARG A 54 -9.72 -16.75 7.24
C ARG A 54 -10.71 -16.69 8.41
N PHE A 55 -10.68 -15.60 9.18
CA PHE A 55 -11.58 -15.42 10.33
C PHE A 55 -13.05 -15.48 9.90
N ALA A 56 -13.42 -14.77 8.83
CA ALA A 56 -14.78 -14.78 8.30
C ALA A 56 -15.22 -16.19 7.86
N PHE A 57 -14.37 -16.93 7.16
CA PHE A 57 -14.63 -18.32 6.75
C PHE A 57 -14.82 -19.26 7.94
N LYS A 58 -13.97 -19.14 8.97
CA LYS A 58 -14.14 -19.90 10.22
C LYS A 58 -15.46 -19.51 10.91
N LEU A 59 -15.77 -18.22 10.97
CA LEU A 59 -16.95 -17.69 11.65
C LEU A 59 -18.27 -18.19 11.02
N ILE A 60 -18.35 -18.25 9.70
CA ILE A 60 -19.56 -18.73 8.98
C ILE A 60 -19.56 -20.25 8.75
N GLY A 61 -18.54 -20.96 9.24
CA GLY A 61 -18.41 -22.41 9.06
C GLY A 61 -18.22 -22.82 7.59
N ALA A 62 -17.39 -22.06 6.85
CA ALA A 62 -17.07 -22.34 5.46
C ALA A 62 -16.49 -23.75 5.28
N ASN A 63 -16.85 -24.40 4.17
CA ASN A 63 -16.47 -25.79 3.88
C ASN A 63 -14.95 -25.95 3.74
N SER A 64 -14.32 -26.64 4.69
CA SER A 64 -12.87 -26.93 4.68
C SER A 64 -12.42 -27.96 3.63
N ASN A 65 -13.34 -28.56 2.88
CA ASN A 65 -13.01 -29.38 1.72
C ASN A 65 -12.89 -28.52 0.44
N ASN A 66 -13.29 -27.24 0.48
CA ASN A 66 -13.10 -26.33 -0.64
C ASN A 66 -11.62 -25.93 -0.74
N ALA A 67 -11.03 -26.09 -1.93
CA ALA A 67 -9.61 -25.82 -2.17
C ALA A 67 -9.20 -24.38 -1.84
N PHE A 68 -10.05 -23.39 -2.10
CA PHE A 68 -9.76 -21.99 -1.81
C PHE A 68 -9.79 -21.71 -0.30
N VAL A 69 -10.78 -22.23 0.42
CA VAL A 69 -10.85 -22.10 1.89
C VAL A 69 -9.60 -22.71 2.53
N THR A 70 -9.20 -23.91 2.09
CA THR A 70 -8.01 -24.61 2.57
C THR A 70 -6.72 -23.87 2.23
N LEU A 71 -6.61 -23.27 1.04
CA LEU A 71 -5.48 -22.42 0.66
C LEU A 71 -5.32 -21.26 1.64
N ILE A 72 -6.40 -20.53 1.92
CA ILE A 72 -6.39 -19.41 2.88
C ILE A 72 -5.98 -19.90 4.27
N TYR A 73 -6.55 -21.01 4.75
CA TYR A 73 -6.24 -21.56 6.06
C TYR A 73 -4.76 -21.97 6.17
N ASN A 74 -4.20 -22.62 5.15
CA ASN A 74 -2.82 -23.06 5.16
C ASN A 74 -1.84 -21.89 5.07
N PHE A 75 -2.09 -20.95 4.14
CA PHE A 75 -1.23 -19.78 3.94
C PHE A 75 -1.14 -18.91 5.21
N THR A 76 -2.28 -18.67 5.85
CA THR A 76 -2.34 -17.86 7.07
C THR A 76 -1.86 -18.58 8.32
N ASN A 77 -1.73 -19.92 8.29
CA ASN A 77 -1.41 -20.70 9.48
C ASN A 77 -0.04 -20.37 10.08
N ALA A 78 0.95 -20.01 9.25
CA ALA A 78 2.28 -19.61 9.73
C ALA A 78 2.23 -18.37 10.64
N PHE A 79 1.27 -17.47 10.43
CA PHE A 79 1.11 -16.24 11.20
C PHE A 79 0.13 -16.41 12.36
N VAL A 80 -1.01 -17.07 12.11
CA VAL A 80 -2.05 -17.32 13.12
C VAL A 80 -1.60 -18.35 14.15
N GLY A 81 -0.81 -19.34 13.72
CA GLY A 81 -0.33 -20.45 14.55
C GLY A 81 0.46 -20.00 15.78
N ILE A 82 1.20 -18.88 15.66
CA ILE A 82 2.01 -18.32 16.76
C ILE A 82 1.14 -17.89 17.94
N PHE A 83 -0.11 -17.51 17.70
CA PHE A 83 -1.05 -17.01 18.70
C PHE A 83 -2.10 -18.05 19.13
N GLN A 84 -2.00 -19.29 18.63
CA GLN A 84 -2.90 -20.37 19.06
C GLN A 84 -2.64 -20.70 20.54
N GLY A 85 -3.72 -20.90 21.29
CA GLY A 85 -3.66 -21.22 22.72
C GLY A 85 -3.63 -20.01 23.66
N ILE A 86 -3.46 -18.78 23.16
CA ILE A 86 -3.58 -17.56 24.00
C ILE A 86 -5.02 -17.41 24.52
N VAL A 87 -5.99 -17.59 23.62
CA VAL A 87 -7.42 -17.62 23.94
C VAL A 87 -8.04 -18.83 23.26
N GLY A 88 -8.86 -19.59 23.99
CA GLY A 88 -9.57 -20.74 23.45
C GLY A 88 -10.60 -20.33 22.40
N ASN A 89 -10.78 -21.16 21.38
CA ASN A 89 -11.79 -20.93 20.34
C ASN A 89 -13.21 -21.20 20.86
N VAL A 90 -14.19 -20.42 20.40
CA VAL A 90 -15.61 -20.75 20.60
C VAL A 90 -16.12 -21.50 19.39
N ILE A 91 -16.70 -22.67 19.60
CA ILE A 91 -17.12 -23.60 18.55
C ILE A 91 -18.64 -23.82 18.65
N SER A 92 -19.34 -23.69 17.53
CA SER A 92 -20.78 -23.97 17.41
C SER A 92 -21.06 -24.65 16.07
N GLY A 93 -21.23 -25.97 16.09
CA GLY A 93 -21.35 -26.77 14.87
C GLY A 93 -20.09 -26.63 13.99
N THR A 94 -20.26 -26.13 12.76
CA THR A 94 -19.16 -25.84 11.84
C THR A 94 -18.54 -24.46 12.04
N MET A 95 -19.21 -23.56 12.78
CA MET A 95 -18.76 -22.20 13.03
C MET A 95 -17.70 -22.18 14.14
N VAL A 96 -16.64 -21.41 13.91
CA VAL A 96 -15.53 -21.24 14.85
C VAL A 96 -15.17 -19.77 14.95
N ILE A 97 -15.30 -19.21 16.15
CA ILE A 97 -14.67 -17.92 16.49
C ILE A 97 -13.23 -18.22 16.90
N GLU A 98 -12.31 -17.98 15.98
CA GLU A 98 -10.88 -18.21 16.17
C GLU A 98 -10.20 -16.92 16.65
N PHE A 99 -10.02 -16.80 17.97
CA PHE A 99 -9.42 -15.61 18.58
C PHE A 99 -7.98 -15.38 18.14
N SER A 100 -7.23 -16.43 17.85
CA SER A 100 -5.86 -16.29 17.31
C SER A 100 -5.84 -15.49 16.01
N SER A 101 -6.83 -15.65 15.12
CA SER A 101 -6.94 -14.84 13.91
C SER A 101 -7.22 -13.37 14.20
N LEU A 102 -8.10 -13.08 15.16
CA LEU A 102 -8.36 -11.70 15.60
C LEU A 102 -7.10 -11.06 16.19
N ILE A 103 -6.36 -11.79 17.02
CA ILE A 103 -5.09 -11.34 17.59
C ILE A 103 -4.08 -11.06 16.47
N THR A 104 -3.94 -11.94 15.47
CA THR A 104 -3.05 -11.72 14.32
C THR A 104 -3.39 -10.42 13.57
N ILE A 105 -4.68 -10.14 13.34
CA ILE A 105 -5.11 -8.90 12.68
C ILE A 105 -4.69 -7.67 13.49
N VAL A 106 -4.95 -7.68 14.80
CA VAL A 106 -4.59 -6.57 15.70
C VAL A 106 -3.06 -6.36 15.71
N ILE A 107 -2.29 -7.43 15.83
CA ILE A 107 -0.82 -7.36 15.84
C ILE A 107 -0.28 -6.83 14.51
N PHE A 108 -0.78 -7.31 13.37
CA PHE A 108 -0.36 -6.80 12.06
C PHE A 108 -0.71 -5.33 11.87
N TRP A 109 -1.88 -4.89 12.34
CA TRP A 109 -2.24 -3.49 12.33
C TRP A 109 -1.28 -2.64 13.18
N LEU A 110 -0.91 -3.10 14.37
CA LEU A 110 0.07 -2.41 15.23
C LEU A 110 1.46 -2.34 14.59
N ILE A 111 1.95 -3.44 14.01
CA ILE A 111 3.25 -3.50 13.31
C ILE A 111 3.24 -2.55 12.11
N TYR A 112 2.17 -2.55 11.32
CA TYR A 112 2.00 -1.62 10.20
C TYR A 112 2.07 -0.16 10.64
N LYS A 113 1.35 0.21 11.72
CA LYS A 113 1.39 1.57 12.28
C LYS A 113 2.79 1.94 12.76
N ALA A 114 3.52 1.02 13.37
CA ALA A 114 4.90 1.22 13.79
C ALA A 114 5.84 1.41 12.57
N ALA A 115 5.68 0.58 11.53
CA ALA A 115 6.45 0.67 10.30
C ALA A 115 6.25 2.01 9.58
N LEU A 116 5.00 2.49 9.48
CA LEU A 116 4.71 3.81 8.90
C LEU A 116 5.36 4.95 9.69
N ARG A 117 5.31 4.90 11.03
CA ARG A 117 5.97 5.92 11.87
C ARG A 117 7.49 5.92 11.66
N LEU A 118 8.09 4.74 11.56
CA LEU A 118 9.53 4.61 11.30
C LEU A 118 9.90 5.21 9.94
N LEU A 119 9.15 4.89 8.88
CA LEU A 119 9.35 5.47 7.55
C LEU A 119 9.18 6.99 7.54
N ALA A 120 8.23 7.52 8.31
CA ALA A 120 8.00 8.96 8.42
C ALA A 120 9.16 9.70 9.10
N ILE A 121 9.85 9.08 10.06
CA ILE A 121 11.02 9.65 10.73
C ILE A 121 12.25 9.68 9.81
N MET A 122 12.36 8.73 8.89
CA MET A 122 13.50 8.62 7.95
C MET A 122 13.38 9.53 6.71
N LYS A 123 12.25 10.22 6.55
CA LYS A 123 12.01 11.16 5.45
C LYS A 123 12.56 12.54 5.78
#